data_AF-A0A291C1A2-F1
#
_entry.id   AF-A0A291C1A2-F1
#
_cell.length_a   1.000
_cell.length_b   1.000
_cell.length_c   1.000
_cell.angle_alpha   90.00
_cell.angle_beta   90.00
_cell.angle_gamma   90.00
#
_symmetry.space_group_name_H-M   'P 1'
#
loop_
_entity.id
_entity.type
_entity.pdbx_description
1 polymer ?
#
loop_
_entity_poly.entity_id
_entity_poly.type
_entity_poly.pdbx_seq_one_letter_code
_entity_poly.pdbx_strand_id
1 'polypeptide(L)'
;MKKITQLSIVILLLIFAFLPFKTVAAEASLSPTVVYDVPISSLHPTQAGIGKIQISYKLTEYLANDAALTASFFEDFNEDNGYIKGNYLTAETQTPKQDKNLLKTVNMREELGALVNPALGSLSVQVVIGPHKEYYAIDGHHGSNTNQLIKEMTGLGYDKINVAVIADYSDLDEKTFWQTMLAQKYMYPKAYNVATHQYETISGLKLPKQMNNQLFVNDPFRGLNYFWRSTAINKDTISVPFAEFYWGEFMSRTHEFDDLNFQTPDDYQTAFERGNAIFEKLIAGDAKYTYLFSEVVTKQYGITANQIGLQDSYSAAKLAKQQDKLDTAKAYMFSHPNLTTSNQAVFDGNTPVEPPTSEDSSTDDNTSTSNDETSSTDSADSSSSASESDTSGSDTNASDTATSSTASDDSSSSESQKNSSEREASSSTDAANSPAEQTHSSDKTATTQIADSTLPHTGDRPIQFWLILLGAACVITAGIKFYRLKE
;
A
#
# COMPACT_ATOMS: atom_id res chain seq x y z
N MET A 1 -41.09 66.60 -4.17
CA MET A 1 -40.98 66.01 -5.53
C MET A 1 -39.52 66.08 -6.00
N LYS A 2 -39.15 65.29 -7.04
CA LYS A 2 -37.97 65.38 -7.95
C LYS A 2 -36.82 66.35 -7.55
N LYS A 3 -35.62 65.83 -7.21
CA LYS A 3 -34.51 65.34 -8.08
C LYS A 3 -33.60 66.48 -8.61
N ILE A 4 -32.37 66.61 -8.09
CA ILE A 4 -31.07 66.03 -8.55
C ILE A 4 -30.40 66.84 -9.69
N THR A 5 -29.22 67.41 -9.39
CA THR A 5 -27.94 67.16 -10.10
C THR A 5 -26.73 67.75 -9.33
N GLN A 6 -25.66 66.96 -9.17
CA GLN A 6 -24.26 67.40 -8.96
C GLN A 6 -23.47 66.79 -10.13
N LEU A 7 -22.69 67.55 -10.89
CA LEU A 7 -21.42 68.22 -10.60
C LEU A 7 -20.23 67.24 -10.64
N SER A 8 -19.37 67.44 -11.64
CA SER A 8 -18.22 66.59 -11.98
C SER A 8 -16.89 67.19 -11.50
N ILE A 9 -15.80 66.42 -11.62
CA ILE A 9 -14.39 66.81 -11.35
C ILE A 9 -14.12 66.93 -9.82
N VAL A 10 -13.40 66.00 -9.18
CA VAL A 10 -11.97 65.73 -9.36
C VAL A 10 -11.68 64.22 -9.40
N ILE A 11 -10.87 63.76 -10.37
CA ILE A 11 -10.27 62.42 -10.34
C ILE A 11 -8.89 62.56 -9.67
N LEU A 12 -8.77 62.11 -8.41
CA LEU A 12 -7.51 62.10 -7.68
C LEU A 12 -6.88 60.69 -7.72
N LEU A 13 -5.56 60.65 -7.84
CA LEU A 13 -4.77 59.44 -8.05
C LEU A 13 -4.84 58.46 -6.87
N LEU A 14 -5.57 57.37 -7.03
CA LEU A 14 -5.35 56.12 -6.30
C LEU A 14 -4.62 55.13 -7.22
N ILE A 15 -3.32 55.33 -7.38
CA ILE A 15 -2.43 54.28 -7.89
C ILE A 15 -2.24 53.27 -6.75
N PHE A 16 -3.20 52.34 -6.62
CA PHE A 16 -2.97 51.14 -5.82
C PHE A 16 -1.84 50.36 -6.47
N ALA A 17 -0.78 50.12 -5.71
CA ALA A 17 0.36 49.36 -6.17
C ALA A 17 -0.06 47.89 -6.34
N PHE A 18 -0.40 47.50 -7.57
CA PHE A 18 -0.41 46.11 -8.01
C PHE A 18 1.03 45.59 -7.99
N LEU A 19 1.54 45.31 -6.79
CA LEU A 19 2.64 44.39 -6.59
C LEU A 19 2.16 43.03 -7.12
N PRO A 20 2.78 42.48 -8.18
CA PRO A 20 2.49 41.11 -8.54
C PRO A 20 3.00 40.25 -7.38
N PHE A 21 2.10 39.59 -6.67
CA PHE A 21 2.45 38.44 -5.86
C PHE A 21 3.15 37.45 -6.80
N LYS A 22 4.47 37.38 -6.72
CA LYS A 22 5.22 36.28 -7.31
C LYS A 22 4.80 35.04 -6.57
N THR A 23 3.89 34.27 -7.15
CA THR A 23 3.74 32.86 -6.81
C THR A 23 5.11 32.23 -7.00
N VAL A 24 5.76 31.91 -5.89
CA VAL A 24 7.02 31.15 -5.90
C VAL A 24 6.64 29.71 -6.23
N ALA A 25 6.42 29.46 -7.52
CA ALA A 25 6.30 28.12 -8.08
C ALA A 25 7.69 27.45 -8.04
N ALA A 26 8.16 27.17 -6.83
CA ALA A 26 9.38 26.41 -6.57
C ALA A 26 9.10 24.91 -6.70
N GLU A 27 8.50 24.49 -7.82
CA GLU A 27 8.62 23.12 -8.30
C GLU A 27 10.02 22.92 -8.92
N ALA A 28 11.02 23.10 -8.06
CA ALA A 28 12.27 22.38 -8.20
C ALA A 28 11.94 20.91 -7.92
N SER A 29 11.50 20.21 -8.95
CA SER A 29 11.32 18.75 -8.92
C SER A 29 12.68 18.12 -8.67
N LEU A 30 12.98 17.91 -7.38
CA LEU A 30 14.10 17.09 -6.94
C LEU A 30 13.83 15.69 -7.47
N SER A 31 14.72 15.19 -8.33
CA SER A 31 14.75 13.76 -8.63
C SER A 31 14.86 13.02 -7.29
N PRO A 32 13.92 12.11 -6.96
CA PRO A 32 13.79 11.60 -5.61
C PRO A 32 15.10 10.98 -5.13
N THR A 33 15.58 11.43 -3.98
CA THR A 33 16.88 10.98 -3.47
C THR A 33 16.71 9.62 -2.83
N VAL A 34 17.35 8.60 -3.42
CA VAL A 34 17.34 7.24 -2.87
C VAL A 34 18.22 7.18 -1.63
N VAL A 35 17.60 6.88 -0.49
CA VAL A 35 18.31 6.48 0.73
C VAL A 35 18.17 4.96 0.84
N TYR A 36 19.30 4.27 0.86
CA TYR A 36 19.34 2.81 0.86
C TYR A 36 19.30 2.24 2.29
N ASP A 37 18.85 0.98 2.41
CA ASP A 37 19.02 0.16 3.62
C ASP A 37 18.41 0.75 4.91
N VAL A 38 17.34 1.56 4.80
CA VAL A 38 16.67 2.23 5.93
C VAL A 38 15.88 1.22 6.76
N PRO A 39 16.05 1.15 8.10
CA PRO A 39 15.28 0.25 8.95
C PRO A 39 13.78 0.55 8.88
N ILE A 40 12.96 -0.48 8.61
CA ILE A 40 11.50 -0.35 8.49
C ILE A 40 10.87 0.19 9.78
N SER A 41 11.42 -0.22 10.94
CA SER A 41 11.04 0.29 12.27
C SER A 41 11.32 1.80 12.48
N SER A 42 12.14 2.45 11.65
CA SER A 42 12.40 3.89 11.69
C SER A 42 11.49 4.73 10.77
N LEU A 43 10.56 4.08 10.06
CA LEU A 43 9.61 4.75 9.17
C LEU A 43 8.32 5.10 9.92
N HIS A 44 7.96 6.38 9.95
CA HIS A 44 6.78 6.93 10.63
C HIS A 44 5.57 6.92 9.68
N PRO A 45 4.51 6.12 9.90
CA PRO A 45 3.38 6.03 8.98
C PRO A 45 2.52 7.29 8.91
N THR A 46 2.11 7.68 7.69
CA THR A 46 1.19 8.83 7.47
C THR A 46 -0.30 8.42 7.32
N GLN A 47 -0.65 7.21 7.76
CA GLN A 47 -2.03 6.69 7.79
C GLN A 47 -2.24 5.77 9.00
N ALA A 48 -3.43 5.78 9.58
CA ALA A 48 -3.78 4.92 10.73
C ALA A 48 -4.38 3.57 10.34
N GLY A 49 -5.08 3.48 9.21
CA GLY A 49 -5.67 2.24 8.69
C GLY A 49 -4.71 1.41 7.85
N ILE A 50 -4.85 0.09 7.90
CA ILE A 50 -4.19 -0.86 6.99
C ILE A 50 -5.10 -2.07 6.73
N GLY A 51 -5.08 -2.64 5.53
CA GLY A 51 -5.91 -3.78 5.18
C GLY A 51 -5.25 -5.10 5.57
N LYS A 52 -5.48 -5.61 6.80
CA LYS A 52 -4.76 -6.82 7.27
C LYS A 52 -5.11 -8.09 6.51
N ILE A 53 -6.31 -8.16 5.91
CA ILE A 53 -6.69 -9.22 4.96
C ILE A 53 -5.82 -9.19 3.67
N GLN A 54 -5.36 -8.02 3.21
CA GLN A 54 -4.40 -7.92 2.09
C GLN A 54 -3.01 -8.42 2.51
N ILE A 55 -2.55 -8.08 3.73
CA ILE A 55 -1.28 -8.58 4.29
C ILE A 55 -1.32 -10.11 4.42
N SER A 56 -2.43 -10.65 4.92
CA SER A 56 -2.66 -12.09 5.09
C SER A 56 -2.53 -12.87 3.77
N TYR A 57 -3.08 -12.33 2.68
CA TYR A 57 -2.88 -12.91 1.34
C TYR A 57 -1.42 -12.82 0.86
N LYS A 58 -0.73 -11.71 1.12
CA LYS A 58 0.69 -11.59 0.75
C LYS A 58 1.57 -12.57 1.55
N LEU A 59 1.28 -12.82 2.82
CA LEU A 59 1.97 -13.84 3.61
C LEU A 59 1.83 -15.25 3.01
N THR A 60 0.65 -15.63 2.50
CA THR A 60 0.46 -16.91 1.80
C THR A 60 1.15 -17.02 0.44
N GLU A 61 1.49 -15.89 -0.19
CA GLU A 61 2.31 -15.88 -1.41
C GLU A 61 3.82 -15.85 -1.09
N TYR A 62 4.21 -15.28 0.05
CA TYR A 62 5.60 -15.00 0.43
C TYR A 62 6.27 -16.12 1.26
N LEU A 63 5.48 -16.93 1.97
CA LEU A 63 5.95 -18.02 2.81
C LEU A 63 5.46 -19.38 2.29
N ALA A 64 6.37 -20.32 2.14
CA ALA A 64 6.06 -21.72 1.88
C ALA A 64 5.59 -22.44 3.16
N ASN A 65 5.13 -23.70 3.02
CA ASN A 65 4.60 -24.51 4.14
C ASN A 65 5.62 -24.81 5.25
N ASP A 66 6.92 -24.68 4.96
CA ASP A 66 8.06 -24.80 5.88
C ASP A 66 8.58 -23.43 6.35
N ALA A 67 7.80 -22.36 6.11
CA ALA A 67 8.12 -20.95 6.31
C ALA A 67 9.30 -20.42 5.47
N ALA A 68 9.80 -21.15 4.47
CA ALA A 68 10.82 -20.63 3.56
C ALA A 68 10.29 -19.48 2.68
N LEU A 69 11.14 -18.51 2.38
CA LEU A 69 10.82 -17.37 1.52
C LEU A 69 10.62 -17.84 0.06
N THR A 70 9.52 -17.42 -0.56
CA THR A 70 9.19 -17.80 -1.95
C THR A 70 9.84 -16.87 -2.99
N ALA A 71 9.77 -17.29 -4.25
CA ALA A 71 10.10 -16.43 -5.39
C ALA A 71 9.27 -15.12 -5.44
N SER A 72 8.01 -15.16 -4.96
CA SER A 72 7.14 -13.99 -4.88
C SER A 72 7.61 -12.99 -3.83
N PHE A 73 8.12 -13.47 -2.69
CA PHE A 73 8.72 -12.60 -1.66
C PHE A 73 9.89 -11.80 -2.24
N PHE A 74 10.86 -12.48 -2.87
CA PHE A 74 12.02 -11.81 -3.44
C PHE A 74 11.65 -10.87 -4.59
N GLU A 75 10.71 -11.25 -5.46
CA GLU A 75 10.26 -10.39 -6.56
C GLU A 75 9.63 -9.10 -6.05
N ASP A 76 8.60 -9.18 -5.20
CA ASP A 76 7.93 -7.99 -4.67
C ASP A 76 8.88 -7.18 -3.76
N PHE A 77 9.73 -7.80 -2.93
CA PHE A 77 10.72 -7.08 -2.11
C PHE A 77 11.72 -6.31 -2.97
N ASN A 78 12.24 -6.91 -4.04
CA ASN A 78 13.19 -6.23 -4.92
C ASN A 78 12.53 -5.17 -5.82
N GLU A 79 11.27 -5.37 -6.27
CA GLU A 79 10.53 -4.32 -6.98
C GLU A 79 10.19 -3.13 -6.04
N ASP A 80 9.80 -3.38 -4.78
CA ASP A 80 9.62 -2.34 -3.76
C ASP A 80 10.93 -1.57 -3.50
N ASN A 81 12.07 -2.28 -3.50
CA ASN A 81 13.42 -1.73 -3.43
C ASN A 81 13.96 -1.15 -4.76
N GLY A 82 13.13 -1.08 -5.81
CA GLY A 82 13.38 -0.34 -7.05
C GLY A 82 14.01 -1.12 -8.21
N TYR A 83 14.28 -2.41 -8.05
CA TYR A 83 14.96 -3.26 -9.05
C TYR A 83 13.99 -3.81 -10.13
N ILE A 84 13.01 -2.99 -10.54
CA ILE A 84 11.83 -3.37 -11.33
C ILE A 84 12.21 -4.21 -12.56
N LYS A 85 11.52 -5.34 -12.74
CA LYS A 85 11.71 -6.34 -13.81
C LYS A 85 13.15 -6.84 -13.92
N GLY A 86 13.87 -6.88 -12.80
CA GLY A 86 15.22 -7.39 -12.67
C GLY A 86 16.30 -6.43 -13.14
N ASN A 87 16.01 -5.13 -13.26
CA ASN A 87 16.94 -4.15 -13.82
C ASN A 87 17.67 -3.33 -12.75
N TYR A 88 18.98 -3.15 -12.93
CA TYR A 88 19.86 -2.51 -11.94
C TYR A 88 21.11 -1.92 -12.59
N LEU A 89 21.87 -1.13 -11.82
CA LEU A 89 23.21 -0.66 -12.17
C LEU A 89 24.25 -1.31 -11.23
N THR A 90 25.42 -1.67 -11.77
CA THR A 90 26.59 -2.05 -10.96
C THR A 90 27.18 -0.84 -10.23
N ALA A 91 27.65 -1.01 -8.99
CA ALA A 91 28.24 0.08 -8.22
C ALA A 91 29.58 0.56 -8.81
N GLU A 92 30.37 -0.34 -9.37
CA GLU A 92 31.74 -0.09 -9.84
C GLU A 92 31.77 0.57 -11.23
N THR A 93 30.85 0.16 -12.10
CA THR A 93 30.86 0.54 -13.53
C THR A 93 29.58 1.25 -13.99
N GLN A 94 28.61 1.47 -13.09
CA GLN A 94 27.30 2.10 -13.35
C GLN A 94 26.61 1.57 -14.62
N THR A 95 26.83 0.28 -14.93
CA THR A 95 26.41 -0.32 -16.19
C THR A 95 25.05 -0.99 -16.01
N PRO A 96 24.05 -0.70 -16.86
CA PRO A 96 22.78 -1.39 -16.83
C PRO A 96 22.92 -2.91 -17.00
N LYS A 97 22.31 -3.65 -16.08
CA LYS A 97 22.13 -5.10 -16.16
C LYS A 97 20.65 -5.45 -16.01
N GLN A 98 20.26 -6.61 -16.55
CA GLN A 98 18.96 -7.21 -16.30
C GLN A 98 19.13 -8.70 -15.96
N ASP A 99 18.63 -9.12 -14.80
CA ASP A 99 18.45 -10.53 -14.44
C ASP A 99 17.11 -10.71 -13.70
N LYS A 100 16.19 -11.44 -14.34
CA LYS A 100 14.84 -11.71 -13.82
C LYS A 100 14.75 -12.96 -12.96
N ASN A 101 15.78 -13.80 -12.97
CA ASN A 101 15.87 -14.98 -12.11
C ASN A 101 16.45 -14.56 -10.76
N LEU A 102 17.52 -13.78 -10.77
CA LEU A 102 18.18 -13.27 -9.56
C LEU A 102 17.25 -12.39 -8.71
N LEU A 103 16.39 -11.59 -9.38
CA LEU A 103 15.26 -10.85 -8.79
C LEU A 103 14.37 -11.71 -7.87
N LYS A 104 14.26 -13.01 -8.15
CA LYS A 104 13.35 -13.96 -7.49
C LYS A 104 14.04 -14.87 -6.48
N THR A 105 15.33 -14.65 -6.18
CA THR A 105 16.11 -15.57 -5.33
C THR A 105 16.92 -14.93 -4.22
N VAL A 106 17.18 -13.62 -4.27
CA VAL A 106 18.05 -12.92 -3.30
C VAL A 106 17.60 -11.49 -3.05
N ASN A 107 18.08 -10.86 -1.96
CA ASN A 107 18.10 -9.40 -1.84
C ASN A 107 19.16 -8.81 -2.78
N MET A 108 18.73 -8.13 -3.85
CA MET A 108 19.64 -7.59 -4.87
C MET A 108 20.56 -6.47 -4.35
N ARG A 109 20.16 -5.79 -3.26
CA ARG A 109 20.97 -4.75 -2.63
C ARG A 109 22.13 -5.34 -1.84
N GLU A 110 21.84 -6.37 -1.05
CA GLU A 110 22.77 -6.99 -0.10
C GLU A 110 23.79 -7.92 -0.78
N GLU A 111 23.36 -8.77 -1.72
CA GLU A 111 24.26 -9.71 -2.41
C GLU A 111 25.18 -9.02 -3.45
N LEU A 112 24.72 -7.93 -4.07
CA LEU A 112 25.36 -7.35 -5.26
C LEU A 112 25.91 -5.93 -5.06
N GLY A 113 25.58 -5.26 -3.94
CA GLY A 113 25.80 -3.82 -3.76
C GLY A 113 25.10 -2.94 -4.82
N ALA A 114 24.17 -3.51 -5.59
CA ALA A 114 23.65 -2.91 -6.80
C ALA A 114 22.84 -1.63 -6.53
N LEU A 115 22.95 -0.66 -7.45
CA LEU A 115 22.17 0.56 -7.40
C LEU A 115 20.88 0.39 -8.21
N VAL A 116 19.81 1.05 -7.76
CA VAL A 116 18.54 1.14 -8.49
C VAL A 116 18.79 1.78 -9.86
N ASN A 117 18.06 1.34 -10.89
CA ASN A 117 18.09 2.00 -12.20
C ASN A 117 16.97 3.07 -12.26
N PRO A 118 17.28 4.37 -12.08
CA PRO A 118 16.27 5.42 -11.91
C PRO A 118 15.45 5.69 -13.19
N ALA A 119 15.87 5.16 -14.35
CA ALA A 119 15.13 5.29 -15.60
C ALA A 119 13.96 4.31 -15.74
N LEU A 120 13.76 3.39 -14.78
CA LEU A 120 12.82 2.26 -14.90
C LEU A 120 11.69 2.24 -13.84
N GLY A 121 11.73 3.13 -12.85
CA GLY A 121 10.61 3.42 -11.96
C GLY A 121 11.04 4.06 -10.63
N SER A 122 10.05 4.48 -9.84
CA SER A 122 10.21 4.95 -8.47
C SER A 122 10.22 3.78 -7.48
N LEU A 123 10.78 4.01 -6.29
CA LEU A 123 10.66 3.11 -5.13
C LEU A 123 9.21 3.11 -4.62
N SER A 124 8.71 1.95 -4.17
CA SER A 124 7.37 1.85 -3.56
C SER A 124 7.29 2.60 -2.23
N VAL A 125 8.37 2.63 -1.45
CA VAL A 125 8.43 3.37 -0.18
C VAL A 125 8.90 4.80 -0.47
N GLN A 126 7.94 5.70 -0.63
CA GLN A 126 8.16 7.14 -0.75
C GLN A 126 8.09 7.79 0.64
N VAL A 127 9.03 8.68 0.95
CA VAL A 127 9.15 9.33 2.26
C VAL A 127 9.31 10.84 2.15
N VAL A 128 8.82 11.54 3.17
CA VAL A 128 9.10 12.95 3.46
C VAL A 128 9.98 13.00 4.69
N ILE A 129 11.04 13.80 4.68
CA ILE A 129 11.80 14.08 5.90
C ILE A 129 11.00 15.11 6.71
N GLY A 130 10.56 14.75 7.91
CA GLY A 130 9.79 15.62 8.79
C GLY A 130 10.61 16.24 9.92
N PRO A 131 9.95 16.84 10.92
CA PRO A 131 10.58 17.35 12.14
C PRO A 131 11.53 16.32 12.77
N HIS A 132 12.57 16.81 13.44
CA HIS A 132 13.66 15.99 14.00
C HIS A 132 14.44 15.12 12.99
N LYS A 133 14.16 15.26 11.68
CA LYS A 133 14.73 14.49 10.56
C LYS A 133 14.27 13.02 10.51
N GLU A 134 13.08 12.76 11.00
CA GLU A 134 12.41 11.46 10.92
C GLU A 134 11.83 11.22 9.51
N TYR A 135 11.81 9.96 9.04
CA TYR A 135 11.26 9.61 7.73
C TYR A 135 9.77 9.26 7.83
N TYR A 136 8.92 10.14 7.32
CA TYR A 136 7.47 9.92 7.24
C TYR A 136 7.12 9.24 5.92
N ALA A 137 6.72 7.97 6.00
CA ALA A 137 6.38 7.16 4.83
C ALA A 137 4.98 7.48 4.32
N ILE A 138 4.91 8.00 3.09
CA ILE A 138 3.67 8.42 2.42
C ILE A 138 3.03 7.30 1.59
N ASP A 139 3.80 6.25 1.29
CA ASP A 139 3.37 5.05 0.57
C ASP A 139 4.21 3.84 1.06
N GLY A 140 3.85 2.62 0.62
CA GLY A 140 4.58 1.40 0.92
C GLY A 140 4.27 0.75 2.26
N HIS A 141 3.25 1.22 3.02
CA HIS A 141 2.92 0.70 4.36
C HIS A 141 2.60 -0.79 4.35
N HIS A 142 1.89 -1.30 3.33
CA HIS A 142 1.53 -2.72 3.25
C HIS A 142 2.78 -3.61 3.02
N GLY A 143 3.67 -3.24 2.09
CA GLY A 143 4.93 -3.96 1.86
C GLY A 143 5.82 -3.94 3.11
N SER A 144 6.05 -2.74 3.65
CA SER A 144 6.85 -2.53 4.86
C SER A 144 6.37 -3.36 6.05
N ASN A 145 5.07 -3.31 6.38
CA ASN A 145 4.51 -4.12 7.48
C ASN A 145 4.53 -5.64 7.19
N THR A 146 4.41 -6.06 5.92
CA THR A 146 4.51 -7.49 5.56
C THR A 146 5.94 -8.00 5.76
N ASN A 147 6.94 -7.25 5.31
CA ASN A 147 8.37 -7.60 5.48
C ASN A 147 8.76 -7.65 6.96
N GLN A 148 8.37 -6.62 7.73
CA GLN A 148 8.56 -6.58 9.18
C GLN A 148 7.90 -7.77 9.88
N LEU A 149 6.66 -8.11 9.52
CA LEU A 149 5.93 -9.22 10.14
C LEU A 149 6.51 -10.59 9.77
N ILE A 150 7.01 -10.79 8.54
CA ILE A 150 7.77 -11.99 8.16
C ILE A 150 9.01 -12.13 9.05
N LYS A 151 9.74 -11.03 9.28
CA LYS A 151 10.92 -11.02 10.15
C LYS A 151 10.58 -11.40 11.58
N GLU A 152 9.51 -10.83 12.13
CA GLU A 152 9.00 -11.13 13.47
C GLU A 152 8.50 -12.58 13.62
N MET A 153 7.85 -13.15 12.59
CA MET A 153 7.26 -14.49 12.64
C MET A 153 8.26 -15.63 12.35
N THR A 154 9.31 -15.38 11.56
CA THR A 154 10.19 -16.44 11.01
C THR A 154 11.68 -16.25 11.28
N GLY A 155 12.12 -15.03 11.60
CA GLY A 155 13.54 -14.64 11.59
C GLY A 155 14.15 -14.49 10.18
N LEU A 156 13.48 -14.98 9.13
CA LEU A 156 13.85 -14.83 7.73
C LEU A 156 13.41 -13.47 7.17
N GLY A 157 13.82 -13.16 5.95
CA GLY A 157 13.51 -11.89 5.29
C GLY A 157 14.29 -10.70 5.88
N TYR A 158 13.85 -9.49 5.55
CA TYR A 158 14.64 -8.27 5.69
C TYR A 158 13.83 -7.18 6.39
N ASP A 159 14.47 -6.50 7.35
CA ASP A 159 13.94 -5.41 8.19
C ASP A 159 14.37 -4.01 7.70
N LYS A 160 14.93 -3.94 6.49
CA LYS A 160 15.43 -2.72 5.84
C LYS A 160 14.88 -2.59 4.43
N ILE A 161 14.75 -1.35 3.98
CA ILE A 161 14.21 -1.02 2.66
C ILE A 161 14.83 0.27 2.09
N ASN A 162 14.98 0.33 0.78
CA ASN A 162 15.34 1.54 0.06
C ASN A 162 14.14 2.49 0.02
N VAL A 163 14.34 3.78 0.30
CA VAL A 163 13.29 4.80 0.30
C VAL A 163 13.59 5.96 -0.65
N ALA A 164 12.55 6.47 -1.31
CA ALA A 164 12.62 7.66 -2.14
C ALA A 164 12.25 8.90 -1.30
N VAL A 165 13.24 9.74 -0.98
CA VAL A 165 12.98 11.06 -0.39
C VAL A 165 12.40 11.97 -1.47
N ILE A 166 11.13 12.34 -1.31
CA ILE A 166 10.40 13.21 -2.25
C ILE A 166 10.33 14.68 -1.79
N ALA A 167 10.46 14.95 -0.49
CA ALA A 167 10.49 16.28 0.08
C ALA A 167 11.24 16.29 1.43
N ASP A 168 11.78 17.46 1.80
CA ASP A 168 12.36 17.73 3.12
C ASP A 168 11.62 18.91 3.75
N TYR A 169 10.97 18.64 4.89
CA TYR A 169 10.21 19.56 5.73
C TYR A 169 10.78 19.59 7.17
N SER A 170 12.06 19.21 7.36
CA SER A 170 12.65 19.07 8.70
C SER A 170 12.88 20.38 9.46
N ASP A 171 12.80 21.52 8.77
CA ASP A 171 12.82 22.87 9.37
C ASP A 171 11.42 23.36 9.82
N LEU A 172 10.33 22.60 9.60
CA LEU A 172 8.99 22.96 10.04
C LEU A 172 8.74 22.57 11.51
N ASP A 173 7.92 23.36 12.21
CA ASP A 173 7.31 22.92 13.47
C ASP A 173 6.25 21.84 13.22
N GLU A 174 5.93 21.05 14.25
CA GLU A 174 5.00 19.90 14.13
C GLU A 174 3.60 20.30 13.60
N LYS A 175 3.06 21.46 14.00
CA LYS A 175 1.73 21.91 13.56
C LYS A 175 1.78 22.29 12.09
N THR A 176 2.77 23.08 11.68
CA THR A 176 2.97 23.49 10.29
C THR A 176 3.26 22.27 9.40
N PHE A 177 4.07 21.32 9.88
CA PHE A 177 4.34 20.05 9.20
C PHE A 177 3.06 19.26 8.92
N TRP A 178 2.21 18.99 9.91
CA TRP A 178 0.97 18.24 9.66
C TRP A 178 0.00 19.00 8.74
N GLN A 179 -0.05 20.33 8.82
CA GLN A 179 -0.81 21.14 7.86
C GLN A 179 -0.26 21.03 6.42
N THR A 180 1.06 21.00 6.24
CA THR A 180 1.70 20.76 4.93
C THR A 180 1.42 19.33 4.42
N MET A 181 1.56 18.30 5.26
CA MET A 181 1.31 16.91 4.88
C MET A 181 -0.14 16.66 4.43
N LEU A 182 -1.11 17.34 5.07
CA LEU A 182 -2.51 17.36 4.62
C LEU A 182 -2.67 18.06 3.27
N ALA A 183 -2.12 19.28 3.12
CA ALA A 183 -2.25 20.08 1.90
C ALA A 183 -1.63 19.39 0.66
N GLN A 184 -0.52 18.68 0.84
CA GLN A 184 0.17 17.93 -0.22
C GLN A 184 -0.42 16.53 -0.48
N LYS A 185 -1.43 16.11 0.29
CA LYS A 185 -2.01 14.75 0.25
C LYS A 185 -0.96 13.65 0.51
N TYR A 186 -0.04 13.91 1.44
CA TYR A 186 0.99 12.98 1.92
C TYR A 186 0.59 12.24 3.20
N MET A 187 -0.57 12.59 3.77
CA MET A 187 -1.15 11.95 4.97
C MET A 187 -2.64 11.71 4.73
N TYR A 188 -3.15 10.54 5.13
CA TYR A 188 -4.58 10.23 5.05
C TYR A 188 -5.26 10.48 6.41
N PRO A 189 -6.15 11.48 6.53
CA PRO A 189 -6.61 12.00 7.81
C PRO A 189 -7.75 11.21 8.45
N LYS A 190 -7.97 9.95 8.05
CA LYS A 190 -9.12 9.16 8.51
C LYS A 190 -8.76 7.69 8.75
N ALA A 191 -9.58 7.00 9.53
CA ALA A 191 -9.59 5.54 9.65
C ALA A 191 -11.02 5.02 9.86
N TYR A 192 -11.30 3.81 9.38
CA TYR A 192 -12.60 3.17 9.60
C TYR A 192 -12.74 2.67 11.04
N ASN A 193 -13.69 3.23 11.79
CA ASN A 193 -14.06 2.72 13.10
C ASN A 193 -15.21 1.71 12.95
N VAL A 194 -14.90 0.44 13.24
CA VAL A 194 -15.87 -0.67 13.22
C VAL A 194 -17.02 -0.44 14.20
N ALA A 195 -16.80 0.26 15.32
CA ALA A 195 -17.83 0.46 16.35
C ALA A 195 -18.85 1.57 16.01
N THR A 196 -18.55 2.44 15.04
CA THR A 196 -19.46 3.51 14.55
C THR A 196 -19.83 3.33 13.08
N HIS A 197 -19.32 2.26 12.46
CA HIS A 197 -19.42 1.89 11.04
C HIS A 197 -19.02 3.01 10.05
N GLN A 198 -18.14 3.93 10.47
CA GLN A 198 -17.81 5.14 9.72
C GLN A 198 -16.30 5.45 9.71
N TYR A 199 -15.88 6.29 8.75
CA TYR A 199 -14.53 6.86 8.74
C TYR A 199 -14.46 8.10 9.63
N GLU A 200 -13.68 8.03 10.69
CA GLU A 200 -13.48 9.11 11.66
C GLU A 200 -12.16 9.86 11.38
N THR A 201 -12.14 11.16 11.68
CA THR A 201 -10.95 12.01 11.48
C THR A 201 -9.88 11.70 12.53
N ILE A 202 -8.66 11.42 12.06
CA ILE A 202 -7.49 11.10 12.88
C ILE A 202 -6.47 12.25 12.81
N SER A 203 -6.03 12.75 13.96
CA SER A 203 -4.92 13.71 14.05
C SER A 203 -3.58 13.07 13.66
N GLY A 204 -2.69 13.82 13.01
CA GLY A 204 -1.31 13.38 12.73
C GLY A 204 -0.55 12.91 13.98
N LEU A 205 -0.86 13.52 15.13
CA LEU A 205 -0.28 13.15 16.43
C LEU A 205 -0.67 11.73 16.89
N LYS A 206 -1.85 11.25 16.46
CA LYS A 206 -2.45 9.95 16.78
C LYS A 206 -2.07 8.83 15.81
N LEU A 207 -1.36 9.14 14.73
CA LEU A 207 -0.85 8.14 13.79
C LEU A 207 0.17 7.20 14.47
N PRO A 208 0.34 5.96 13.96
CA PRO A 208 1.39 5.06 14.40
C PRO A 208 2.77 5.73 14.39
N LYS A 209 3.66 5.34 15.30
CA LYS A 209 5.03 5.90 15.39
C LYS A 209 6.10 5.07 14.68
N GLN A 210 5.76 3.88 14.21
CA GLN A 210 6.64 3.00 13.44
C GLN A 210 5.80 2.05 12.58
N MET A 211 6.40 1.48 11.53
CA MET A 211 5.82 0.35 10.78
C MET A 211 5.81 -0.92 11.63
N ASN A 212 4.75 -1.12 12.42
CA ASN A 212 4.44 -2.42 13.02
C ASN A 212 2.94 -2.69 12.90
N ASN A 213 2.58 -3.89 12.42
CA ASN A 213 1.19 -4.25 12.10
C ASN A 213 0.22 -4.08 13.29
N GLN A 214 0.67 -4.25 14.54
CA GLN A 214 -0.20 -4.10 15.71
C GLN A 214 -0.60 -2.65 16.00
N LEU A 215 0.14 -1.66 15.48
CA LEU A 215 -0.14 -0.24 15.70
C LEU A 215 -1.20 0.33 14.74
N PHE A 216 -1.58 -0.38 13.68
CA PHE A 216 -2.59 0.06 12.72
C PHE A 216 -4.00 -0.44 13.07
N VAL A 217 -5.00 0.36 12.70
CA VAL A 217 -6.39 -0.08 12.58
C VAL A 217 -6.47 -1.10 11.44
N ASN A 218 -7.14 -2.24 11.68
CA ASN A 218 -7.53 -3.15 10.61
C ASN A 218 -8.72 -2.54 9.85
N ASP A 219 -8.46 -1.93 8.70
CA ASP A 219 -9.48 -1.34 7.84
C ASP A 219 -9.97 -2.41 6.83
N PRO A 220 -11.21 -2.91 6.99
CA PRO A 220 -11.71 -4.02 6.18
C PRO A 220 -11.94 -3.60 4.73
N PHE A 221 -12.41 -2.38 4.48
CA PHE A 221 -12.64 -1.88 3.12
C PHE A 221 -11.32 -1.62 2.39
N ARG A 222 -10.33 -1.03 3.06
CA ARG A 222 -8.98 -0.85 2.51
C ARG A 222 -8.34 -2.20 2.16
N GLY A 223 -8.64 -3.27 2.90
CA GLY A 223 -8.23 -4.63 2.57
C GLY A 223 -9.00 -5.23 1.39
N LEU A 224 -10.35 -5.18 1.42
CA LEU A 224 -11.23 -5.76 0.40
C LEU A 224 -11.04 -5.14 -0.99
N ASN A 225 -10.63 -3.87 -1.07
CA ASN A 225 -10.18 -3.22 -2.30
C ASN A 225 -9.15 -4.04 -3.09
N TYR A 226 -8.27 -4.79 -2.44
CA TYR A 226 -7.30 -5.64 -3.13
C TYR A 226 -7.97 -6.76 -3.94
N PHE A 227 -9.10 -7.28 -3.46
CA PHE A 227 -9.85 -8.38 -4.04
C PHE A 227 -10.92 -7.89 -5.04
N TRP A 228 -11.42 -6.66 -4.91
CA TRP A 228 -12.26 -6.01 -5.94
C TRP A 228 -11.48 -5.55 -7.19
N ARG A 229 -10.15 -5.74 -7.21
CA ARG A 229 -9.33 -5.50 -8.40
C ARG A 229 -9.71 -6.45 -9.54
N SER A 230 -9.63 -5.98 -10.78
CA SER A 230 -10.03 -6.69 -12.01
C SER A 230 -11.51 -7.08 -12.15
N THR A 231 -12.28 -7.24 -11.07
CA THR A 231 -13.76 -7.32 -11.17
C THR A 231 -14.34 -5.92 -11.38
N ALA A 232 -13.95 -4.96 -10.55
CA ALA A 232 -14.44 -3.58 -10.59
C ALA A 232 -13.34 -2.51 -10.65
N ILE A 233 -12.18 -2.76 -10.03
CA ILE A 233 -11.09 -1.78 -9.90
C ILE A 233 -9.90 -2.16 -10.80
N ASN A 234 -9.50 -1.29 -11.72
CA ASN A 234 -8.21 -1.37 -12.38
C ASN A 234 -7.16 -0.54 -11.60
N LYS A 235 -6.15 -1.21 -11.05
CA LYS A 235 -5.06 -0.53 -10.31
C LYS A 235 -4.21 0.37 -11.24
N ASP A 236 -4.11 0.03 -12.52
CA ASP A 236 -3.20 0.67 -13.47
C ASP A 236 -3.76 1.97 -14.07
N THR A 237 -5.00 2.35 -13.71
CA THR A 237 -5.62 3.65 -14.04
C THR A 237 -5.79 4.55 -12.81
N ILE A 238 -5.34 4.12 -11.62
CA ILE A 238 -5.32 4.96 -10.42
C ILE A 238 -4.34 6.12 -10.64
N SER A 239 -4.79 7.35 -10.35
CA SER A 239 -4.06 8.59 -10.61
C SER A 239 -4.15 9.61 -9.46
N VAL A 240 -4.62 9.19 -8.28
CA VAL A 240 -4.65 9.99 -7.04
C VAL A 240 -4.21 9.13 -5.84
N PRO A 241 -3.54 9.71 -4.83
CA PRO A 241 -3.17 8.98 -3.62
C PRO A 241 -4.41 8.56 -2.83
N PHE A 242 -4.27 7.53 -1.98
CA PHE A 242 -5.31 7.02 -1.07
C PHE A 242 -6.59 6.50 -1.75
N ALA A 243 -6.52 6.11 -3.03
CA ALA A 243 -7.65 5.65 -3.84
C ALA A 243 -8.53 4.58 -3.16
N GLU A 244 -7.93 3.55 -2.56
CA GLU A 244 -8.68 2.49 -1.86
C GLU A 244 -9.42 2.99 -0.60
N PHE A 245 -8.95 4.05 0.05
CA PHE A 245 -9.65 4.63 1.20
C PHE A 245 -10.89 5.42 0.79
N TYR A 246 -10.87 6.15 -0.34
CA TYR A 246 -12.07 6.80 -0.86
C TYR A 246 -13.15 5.78 -1.27
N TRP A 247 -12.74 4.60 -1.75
CA TRP A 247 -13.67 3.48 -1.92
C TRP A 247 -14.23 2.98 -0.59
N GLY A 248 -13.42 2.94 0.47
CA GLY A 248 -13.90 2.63 1.82
C GLY A 248 -14.92 3.64 2.33
N GLU A 249 -14.65 4.95 2.21
CA GLU A 249 -15.60 6.00 2.60
C GLU A 249 -16.93 5.88 1.83
N PHE A 250 -16.86 5.66 0.52
CA PHE A 250 -18.05 5.41 -0.30
C PHE A 250 -18.82 4.17 0.17
N MET A 251 -18.13 3.04 0.38
CA MET A 251 -18.76 1.78 0.79
C MET A 251 -19.41 1.90 2.17
N SER A 252 -18.73 2.45 3.18
CA SER A 252 -19.33 2.64 4.51
C SER A 252 -20.59 3.51 4.45
N ARG A 253 -20.59 4.56 3.62
CA ARG A 253 -21.73 5.46 3.46
C ARG A 253 -22.90 4.89 2.65
N THR A 254 -22.82 3.65 2.15
CA THR A 254 -23.98 2.94 1.57
C THR A 254 -24.99 2.47 2.60
N HIS A 255 -24.54 2.30 3.86
CA HIS A 255 -25.24 1.62 4.95
C HIS A 255 -25.61 0.15 4.66
N GLU A 256 -24.93 -0.47 3.69
CA GLU A 256 -25.10 -1.90 3.32
C GLU A 256 -24.09 -2.82 4.05
N PHE A 257 -23.46 -2.34 5.14
CA PHE A 257 -22.45 -3.08 5.93
C PHE A 257 -22.59 -2.88 7.46
N ASP A 258 -23.62 -2.17 7.91
CA ASP A 258 -23.80 -1.74 9.31
C ASP A 258 -24.18 -2.91 10.26
N ASP A 259 -24.44 -4.09 9.70
CA ASP A 259 -24.65 -5.37 10.38
C ASP A 259 -23.34 -6.17 10.58
N LEU A 260 -22.21 -5.74 9.99
CA LEU A 260 -20.94 -6.47 10.00
C LEU A 260 -19.96 -5.88 11.02
N ASN A 261 -19.31 -6.76 11.79
CA ASN A 261 -18.28 -6.36 12.78
C ASN A 261 -16.86 -6.80 12.37
N PHE A 262 -16.73 -7.51 11.24
CA PHE A 262 -15.45 -7.95 10.67
C PHE A 262 -14.59 -8.81 11.62
N GLN A 263 -15.22 -9.52 12.56
CA GLN A 263 -14.54 -10.46 13.47
C GLN A 263 -14.56 -11.92 12.97
N THR A 264 -15.21 -12.20 11.83
CA THR A 264 -15.31 -13.56 11.26
C THR A 264 -14.93 -13.61 9.78
N PRO A 265 -14.56 -14.80 9.24
CA PRO A 265 -14.44 -15.01 7.79
C PRO A 265 -15.70 -14.64 7.00
N ASP A 266 -16.88 -14.86 7.60
CA ASP A 266 -18.18 -14.69 6.93
C ASP A 266 -18.57 -13.21 6.80
N ASP A 267 -18.13 -12.34 7.72
CA ASP A 267 -18.21 -10.88 7.55
C ASP A 267 -17.46 -10.44 6.29
N TYR A 268 -16.21 -10.89 6.13
CA TYR A 268 -15.37 -10.54 4.98
C TYR A 268 -15.91 -11.12 3.67
N GLN A 269 -16.51 -12.32 3.71
CA GLN A 269 -17.20 -12.90 2.56
C GLN A 269 -18.43 -12.05 2.16
N THR A 270 -19.30 -11.78 3.13
CA THR A 270 -20.52 -11.00 2.95
C THR A 270 -20.20 -9.59 2.42
N ALA A 271 -19.17 -8.95 2.97
CA ALA A 271 -18.72 -7.64 2.52
C ALA A 271 -18.14 -7.69 1.09
N PHE A 272 -17.35 -8.70 0.74
CA PHE A 272 -16.82 -8.87 -0.62
C PHE A 272 -17.94 -9.00 -1.66
N GLU A 273 -18.95 -9.84 -1.39
CA GLU A 273 -20.11 -10.04 -2.26
C GLU A 273 -20.92 -8.74 -2.43
N ARG A 274 -21.29 -8.09 -1.32
CA ARG A 274 -22.02 -6.81 -1.34
C ARG A 274 -21.23 -5.73 -2.08
N GLY A 275 -19.94 -5.61 -1.84
CA GLY A 275 -19.06 -4.65 -2.52
C GLY A 275 -18.99 -4.87 -4.03
N ASN A 276 -18.86 -6.11 -4.52
CA ASN A 276 -18.92 -6.41 -5.95
C ASN A 276 -20.29 -6.02 -6.55
N ALA A 277 -21.40 -6.34 -5.86
CA ALA A 277 -22.74 -5.98 -6.31
C ALA A 277 -23.02 -4.47 -6.29
N ILE A 278 -22.40 -3.72 -5.36
CA ILE A 278 -22.44 -2.25 -5.33
C ILE A 278 -21.62 -1.67 -6.51
N PHE A 279 -20.43 -2.21 -6.78
CA PHE A 279 -19.61 -1.81 -7.92
C PHE A 279 -20.30 -2.08 -9.26
N GLU A 280 -20.92 -3.25 -9.45
CA GLU A 280 -21.63 -3.59 -10.69
C GLU A 280 -22.76 -2.58 -10.99
N LYS A 281 -23.54 -2.20 -9.97
CA LYS A 281 -24.59 -1.17 -10.08
C LYS A 281 -24.00 0.23 -10.35
N LEU A 282 -22.91 0.60 -9.67
CA LEU A 282 -22.24 1.89 -9.88
C LEU A 282 -21.69 2.03 -11.31
N ILE A 283 -21.09 0.97 -11.85
CA ILE A 283 -20.59 0.89 -13.24
C ILE A 283 -21.76 0.92 -14.23
N ALA A 284 -22.89 0.30 -13.89
CA ALA A 284 -24.13 0.39 -14.68
C ALA A 284 -24.84 1.76 -14.60
N GLY A 285 -24.31 2.72 -13.82
CA GLY A 285 -24.87 4.06 -13.68
C GLY A 285 -26.11 4.17 -12.78
N ASP A 286 -26.24 3.27 -11.80
CA ASP A 286 -27.34 3.32 -10.82
C ASP A 286 -27.38 4.66 -10.06
N ALA A 287 -28.55 5.30 -10.08
CA ALA A 287 -28.73 6.65 -9.56
C ALA A 287 -28.49 6.78 -8.04
N LYS A 288 -28.71 5.73 -7.22
CA LYS A 288 -28.40 5.75 -5.77
C LYS A 288 -26.88 5.85 -5.61
N TYR A 289 -26.15 4.93 -6.22
CA TYR A 289 -24.70 4.81 -6.00
C TYR A 289 -23.92 5.92 -6.71
N THR A 290 -24.32 6.33 -7.92
CA THR A 290 -23.70 7.48 -8.60
C THR A 290 -23.93 8.79 -7.84
N TYR A 291 -25.12 9.01 -7.27
CA TYR A 291 -25.36 10.17 -6.40
C TYR A 291 -24.51 10.10 -5.13
N LEU A 292 -24.55 8.97 -4.40
CA LEU A 292 -23.80 8.78 -3.17
C LEU A 292 -22.28 8.96 -3.36
N PHE A 293 -21.72 8.41 -4.44
CA PHE A 293 -20.32 8.61 -4.80
C PHE A 293 -20.01 10.10 -5.06
N SER A 294 -20.93 10.81 -5.71
CA SER A 294 -20.80 12.25 -5.94
C SER A 294 -20.75 13.05 -4.65
N GLU A 295 -21.60 12.74 -3.66
CA GLU A 295 -21.60 13.42 -2.36
C GLU A 295 -20.35 13.09 -1.52
N VAL A 296 -19.96 11.81 -1.47
CA VAL A 296 -18.90 11.33 -0.56
C VAL A 296 -17.48 11.53 -1.11
N VAL A 297 -17.29 11.46 -2.44
CA VAL A 297 -15.95 11.50 -3.06
C VAL A 297 -15.80 12.69 -4.01
N THR A 298 -16.70 12.83 -5.00
CA THR A 298 -16.51 13.85 -6.05
C THR A 298 -16.58 15.27 -5.50
N LYS A 299 -17.61 15.59 -4.71
CA LYS A 299 -17.80 16.91 -4.09
C LYS A 299 -16.80 17.20 -2.97
N GLN A 300 -16.44 16.20 -2.18
CA GLN A 300 -15.58 16.38 -1.01
C GLN A 300 -14.09 16.53 -1.39
N TYR A 301 -13.62 15.83 -2.44
CA TYR A 301 -12.20 15.76 -2.78
C TYR A 301 -11.85 16.21 -4.21
N GLY A 302 -12.84 16.46 -5.08
CA GLY A 302 -12.63 16.74 -6.49
C GLY A 302 -12.19 15.53 -7.31
N ILE A 303 -12.51 14.31 -6.85
CA ILE A 303 -12.00 13.03 -7.39
C ILE A 303 -13.12 12.29 -8.11
N THR A 304 -12.86 11.86 -9.35
CA THR A 304 -13.79 11.01 -10.12
C THR A 304 -13.52 9.52 -9.90
N ALA A 305 -14.53 8.68 -10.12
CA ALA A 305 -14.42 7.22 -9.95
C ALA A 305 -13.29 6.59 -10.80
N ASN A 306 -13.11 7.05 -12.05
CA ASN A 306 -12.05 6.55 -12.93
C ASN A 306 -10.65 6.90 -12.41
N GLN A 307 -10.46 8.04 -11.72
CA GLN A 307 -9.18 8.42 -11.11
C GLN A 307 -8.77 7.51 -9.93
N ILE A 308 -9.75 6.88 -9.27
CA ILE A 308 -9.54 5.84 -8.26
C ILE A 308 -9.76 4.43 -8.83
N GLY A 309 -9.68 4.29 -10.15
CA GLY A 309 -9.57 3.00 -10.82
C GLY A 309 -10.88 2.30 -11.16
N LEU A 310 -12.06 2.94 -11.10
CA LEU A 310 -13.29 2.28 -11.55
C LEU A 310 -13.19 1.88 -13.03
N GLN A 311 -13.49 0.62 -13.34
CA GLN A 311 -13.51 0.11 -14.71
C GLN A 311 -14.79 0.52 -15.45
N ASP A 312 -14.69 0.76 -16.76
CA ASP A 312 -15.85 1.03 -17.64
C ASP A 312 -16.79 -0.18 -17.80
N SER A 313 -16.44 -1.34 -17.24
CA SER A 313 -17.28 -2.55 -17.19
C SER A 313 -16.93 -3.43 -15.99
N TYR A 314 -17.95 -4.08 -15.42
CA TYR A 314 -17.78 -5.07 -14.37
C TYR A 314 -17.41 -6.43 -14.98
N SER A 315 -16.42 -7.13 -14.42
CA SER A 315 -15.88 -8.37 -14.96
C SER A 315 -16.20 -9.57 -14.07
N ALA A 316 -17.44 -10.06 -14.14
CA ALA A 316 -17.88 -11.28 -13.44
C ALA A 316 -16.96 -12.50 -13.73
N ALA A 317 -16.38 -12.58 -14.93
CA ALA A 317 -15.41 -13.62 -15.31
C ALA A 317 -14.06 -13.55 -14.55
N LYS A 318 -13.83 -12.52 -13.72
CA LYS A 318 -12.69 -12.43 -12.79
C LYS A 318 -13.06 -12.74 -11.34
N LEU A 319 -14.35 -12.83 -11.01
CA LEU A 319 -14.85 -12.95 -9.65
C LEU A 319 -14.31 -14.20 -8.93
N ALA A 320 -14.37 -15.36 -9.59
CA ALA A 320 -13.86 -16.62 -9.03
C ALA A 320 -12.38 -16.51 -8.60
N LYS A 321 -11.50 -15.96 -9.45
CA LYS A 321 -10.07 -15.80 -9.10
C LYS A 321 -9.83 -14.85 -7.91
N GLN A 322 -10.74 -13.91 -7.65
CA GLN A 322 -10.64 -13.03 -6.49
C GLN A 322 -11.28 -13.64 -5.24
N GLN A 323 -12.31 -14.47 -5.42
CA GLN A 323 -12.88 -15.33 -4.39
C GLN A 323 -11.82 -16.31 -3.87
N ASP A 324 -11.14 -17.06 -4.76
CA ASP A 324 -10.05 -17.99 -4.40
C ASP A 324 -8.99 -17.32 -3.51
N LYS A 325 -8.57 -16.11 -3.90
CA LYS A 325 -7.61 -15.28 -3.13
C LYS A 325 -8.15 -14.86 -1.77
N LEU A 326 -9.41 -14.44 -1.70
CA LEU A 326 -10.05 -14.03 -0.45
C LEU A 326 -10.23 -15.21 0.50
N ASP A 327 -10.58 -16.39 0.00
CA ASP A 327 -10.67 -17.61 0.80
C ASP A 327 -9.31 -18.01 1.39
N THR A 328 -8.25 -17.98 0.58
CA THR A 328 -6.86 -18.12 1.06
C THR A 328 -6.51 -17.06 2.12
N ALA A 329 -6.85 -15.79 1.87
CA ALA A 329 -6.58 -14.68 2.77
C ALA A 329 -7.29 -14.82 4.13
N LYS A 330 -8.58 -15.18 4.13
CA LYS A 330 -9.40 -15.40 5.33
C LYS A 330 -8.86 -16.58 6.13
N ALA A 331 -8.58 -17.71 5.49
CA ALA A 331 -8.07 -18.91 6.14
C ALA A 331 -6.74 -18.63 6.88
N TYR A 332 -5.85 -17.83 6.27
CA TYR A 332 -4.62 -17.40 6.92
C TYR A 332 -4.87 -16.37 8.02
N MET A 333 -5.64 -15.31 7.75
CA MET A 333 -5.92 -14.23 8.70
C MET A 333 -6.54 -14.76 10.01
N PHE A 334 -7.56 -15.61 9.91
CA PHE A 334 -8.30 -16.10 11.07
C PHE A 334 -7.64 -17.30 11.78
N SER A 335 -6.54 -17.84 11.24
CA SER A 335 -5.64 -18.74 11.99
C SER A 335 -4.52 -18.00 12.73
N HIS A 336 -4.38 -16.69 12.54
CA HIS A 336 -3.30 -15.86 13.09
C HIS A 336 -3.87 -14.62 13.83
N PRO A 337 -4.11 -14.69 15.16
CA PRO A 337 -4.79 -13.61 15.91
C PRO A 337 -4.09 -12.23 15.90
N ASN A 338 -2.80 -12.20 15.60
CA ASN A 338 -2.03 -10.98 15.38
C ASN A 338 -2.40 -10.26 14.05
N LEU A 339 -3.13 -10.90 13.14
CA LEU A 339 -3.66 -10.31 11.91
C LEU A 339 -5.13 -9.87 12.02
N THR A 340 -5.90 -10.37 12.99
CA THR A 340 -7.28 -9.90 13.25
C THR A 340 -7.34 -8.67 14.17
N THR A 341 -6.38 -8.54 15.09
CA THR A 341 -6.25 -7.44 16.05
C THR A 341 -6.25 -6.06 15.37
N SER A 342 -6.92 -5.06 15.96
CA SER A 342 -7.02 -3.67 15.44
C SER A 342 -6.71 -2.64 16.53
N ASN A 343 -5.88 -1.63 16.23
CA ASN A 343 -5.54 -0.57 17.19
C ASN A 343 -6.66 0.47 17.32
N GLN A 344 -7.58 0.27 18.27
CA GLN A 344 -8.68 1.21 18.51
C GLN A 344 -8.26 2.52 19.20
N ALA A 345 -7.07 2.59 19.82
CA ALA A 345 -6.64 3.75 20.61
C ALA A 345 -6.36 5.03 19.76
N VAL A 346 -6.38 4.91 18.43
CA VAL A 346 -6.34 6.07 17.52
C VAL A 346 -7.66 6.87 17.53
N PHE A 347 -8.77 6.26 17.96
CA PHE A 347 -10.09 6.89 18.08
C PHE A 347 -10.30 7.60 19.43
N ASP A 348 -9.55 7.21 20.47
CA ASP A 348 -9.69 7.74 21.84
C ASP A 348 -9.50 9.26 21.92
N GLY A 349 -10.54 9.99 22.32
CA GLY A 349 -10.47 11.44 22.50
C GLY A 349 -10.59 12.26 21.20
N ASN A 350 -10.99 11.65 20.08
CA ASN A 350 -11.33 12.38 18.86
C ASN A 350 -12.69 13.09 19.00
N THR A 351 -12.74 14.16 19.81
CA THR A 351 -13.76 15.20 19.63
C THR A 351 -13.64 15.74 18.21
N PRO A 352 -14.71 15.78 17.40
CA PRO A 352 -14.62 16.26 16.02
C PRO A 352 -14.06 17.69 15.96
N VAL A 353 -12.88 17.85 15.38
CA VAL A 353 -12.36 19.15 14.99
C VAL A 353 -13.16 19.56 13.76
N GLU A 354 -14.12 20.47 13.93
CA GLU A 354 -14.84 21.05 12.79
C GLU A 354 -13.84 21.67 11.80
N PRO A 355 -14.09 21.56 10.48
CA PRO A 355 -13.31 22.31 9.51
C PRO A 355 -13.44 23.81 9.81
N PRO A 356 -12.38 24.61 9.65
CA PRO A 356 -12.43 26.03 9.99
C PRO A 356 -13.49 26.74 9.15
N THR A 357 -14.58 27.14 9.80
CA THR A 357 -15.61 27.98 9.21
C THR A 357 -15.02 29.35 8.86
N SER A 358 -15.09 29.72 7.59
CA SER A 358 -14.89 31.09 7.16
C SER A 358 -16.09 31.92 7.60
N GLU A 359 -15.84 33.13 8.12
CA GLU A 359 -16.82 34.01 8.79
C GLU A 359 -17.17 33.49 10.20
N ASP A 360 -17.05 34.26 11.28
CA ASP A 360 -17.21 35.71 11.41
C ASP A 360 -16.01 36.44 12.06
N SER A 361 -15.91 37.75 11.83
CA SER A 361 -14.98 38.68 12.47
C SER A 361 -15.72 39.75 13.28
N SER A 362 -16.44 39.33 14.32
CA SER A 362 -17.04 40.22 15.32
C SER A 362 -16.12 40.41 16.52
N THR A 363 -15.74 41.66 16.77
CA THR A 363 -15.22 42.10 18.06
C THR A 363 -16.33 42.11 19.09
N ASP A 364 -16.05 41.69 20.33
CA ASP A 364 -16.57 42.42 21.47
C ASP A 364 -15.62 42.31 22.68
N ASP A 365 -15.76 43.27 23.60
CA ASP A 365 -14.81 43.57 24.66
C ASP A 365 -15.31 43.09 26.05
N ASN A 366 -14.42 43.21 27.04
CA ASN A 366 -14.71 43.57 28.43
C ASN A 366 -14.87 42.49 29.53
N THR A 367 -14.54 42.93 30.74
CA THR A 367 -14.88 42.39 32.08
C THR A 367 -14.30 41.05 32.50
N SER A 368 -13.07 41.11 33.01
CA SER A 368 -12.68 40.27 34.15
C SER A 368 -13.42 40.73 35.42
N THR A 369 -14.04 39.80 36.13
CA THR A 369 -14.42 39.97 37.55
C THR A 369 -14.10 38.69 38.31
N SER A 370 -13.15 38.78 39.23
CA SER A 370 -12.87 37.79 40.27
C SER A 370 -14.04 37.61 41.24
N ASN A 371 -14.17 36.42 41.80
CA ASN A 371 -14.58 36.25 43.20
C ASN A 371 -14.03 34.90 43.71
N ASP A 372 -13.20 34.95 44.74
CA ASP A 372 -13.00 33.81 45.64
C ASP A 372 -14.26 33.66 46.53
N GLU A 373 -14.61 32.43 46.89
CA GLU A 373 -15.00 32.15 48.27
C GLU A 373 -14.41 30.81 48.72
N THR A 374 -14.03 30.77 49.99
CA THR A 374 -13.25 29.70 50.62
C THR A 374 -14.12 28.73 51.41
N SER A 375 -13.74 27.45 51.43
CA SER A 375 -13.77 26.72 52.72
C SER A 375 -12.61 25.74 52.83
N SER A 376 -12.00 25.67 54.02
CA SER A 376 -10.73 25.02 54.29
C SER A 376 -10.81 24.10 55.50
N THR A 377 -10.31 22.88 55.38
CA THR A 377 -9.72 22.06 56.46
C THR A 377 -8.71 21.12 55.80
N ASP A 378 -7.40 21.36 55.82
CA ASP A 378 -6.43 21.33 56.94
C ASP A 378 -6.24 19.96 57.60
N SER A 379 -5.26 19.20 57.10
CA SER A 379 -4.16 18.50 57.82
C SER A 379 -3.49 17.53 56.82
N ALA A 380 -2.19 17.60 56.48
CA ALA A 380 -0.96 17.60 57.31
C ALA A 380 -0.77 16.25 58.06
N ASP A 381 0.38 15.56 58.02
CA ASP A 381 1.69 15.84 57.39
C ASP A 381 2.49 14.50 57.25
N SER A 382 3.52 14.47 56.39
CA SER A 382 4.73 13.62 56.50
C SER A 382 4.59 12.08 56.42
N SER A 383 5.66 11.27 56.23
CA SER A 383 6.93 11.44 55.49
C SER A 383 7.66 10.09 55.39
N SER A 384 8.35 9.81 54.27
CA SER A 384 9.52 8.91 54.11
C SER A 384 9.74 7.68 55.01
N SER A 385 9.97 6.51 54.40
CA SER A 385 11.22 5.73 54.57
C SER A 385 11.20 4.42 53.76
N ALA A 386 12.38 3.83 53.56
CA ALA A 386 12.58 2.52 52.93
C ALA A 386 13.73 1.77 53.63
N SER A 387 13.66 0.44 53.72
CA SER A 387 14.83 -0.44 53.94
C SER A 387 14.52 -1.94 53.79
N GLU A 388 15.26 -2.60 52.91
CA GLU A 388 16.01 -3.87 53.14
C GLU A 388 15.45 -4.97 54.07
N SER A 389 15.29 -6.20 53.54
CA SER A 389 15.95 -7.44 54.03
C SER A 389 15.39 -8.71 53.36
N ASP A 390 16.02 -9.89 53.39
CA ASP A 390 17.43 -10.28 53.15
C ASP A 390 17.49 -11.84 53.07
N THR A 391 18.46 -12.43 52.33
CA THR A 391 18.86 -13.87 52.35
C THR A 391 17.84 -14.93 51.83
N SER A 392 18.18 -16.18 51.45
CA SER A 392 19.44 -16.97 51.40
C SER A 392 19.41 -18.13 50.37
N GLY A 393 20.55 -18.52 49.78
CA GLY A 393 20.89 -19.88 49.27
C GLY A 393 20.13 -20.41 48.02
N SER A 394 20.71 -20.88 46.91
CA SER A 394 21.95 -21.61 46.54
C SER A 394 21.76 -23.11 46.28
N ASP A 395 22.57 -23.63 45.36
CA ASP A 395 22.87 -25.05 45.09
C ASP A 395 21.78 -25.94 44.42
N THR A 396 22.12 -27.00 43.65
CA THR A 396 22.79 -27.03 42.32
C THR A 396 22.79 -28.47 41.77
N ASN A 397 22.78 -28.60 40.43
CA ASN A 397 23.41 -29.69 39.63
C ASN A 397 22.70 -31.04 39.40
N ALA A 398 23.08 -31.70 38.28
CA ALA A 398 22.90 -33.10 37.82
C ALA A 398 21.47 -33.72 37.83
N SER A 399 20.85 -34.17 36.73
CA SER A 399 21.24 -35.10 35.64
C SER A 399 21.42 -36.57 36.05
N ASP A 400 20.50 -37.46 35.63
CA ASP A 400 20.82 -38.52 34.63
C ASP A 400 19.64 -39.46 34.25
N THR A 401 19.90 -40.26 33.22
CA THR A 401 19.09 -41.25 32.49
C THR A 401 18.17 -42.21 33.26
N ALA A 402 17.04 -42.61 32.63
CA ALA A 402 16.75 -44.01 32.25
C ALA A 402 15.55 -44.13 31.28
N THR A 403 15.38 -45.28 30.60
CA THR A 403 14.37 -45.53 29.56
C THR A 403 13.44 -46.72 29.85
N SER A 404 12.33 -46.81 29.08
CA SER A 404 11.54 -48.03 28.75
C SER A 404 10.83 -48.76 29.91
N SER A 405 9.48 -48.72 29.98
CA SER A 405 8.52 -49.73 29.42
C SER A 405 8.11 -50.80 30.47
N THR A 406 7.01 -51.57 30.40
CA THR A 406 6.01 -51.95 29.36
C THR A 406 4.62 -52.27 29.97
N ALA A 407 3.54 -52.12 29.17
CA ALA A 407 2.27 -52.89 29.23
C ALA A 407 1.43 -52.79 30.54
N SER A 408 0.23 -53.38 30.71
CA SER A 408 -0.67 -54.21 29.87
C SER A 408 -2.09 -54.16 30.47
N ASP A 409 -3.24 -54.48 29.86
CA ASP A 409 -3.82 -54.50 28.48
C ASP A 409 -5.37 -54.32 28.72
N ASP A 410 -6.42 -54.66 27.95
CA ASP A 410 -6.77 -55.19 26.61
C ASP A 410 -8.25 -54.78 26.35
N SER A 411 -8.76 -54.75 25.11
CA SER A 411 -10.10 -55.33 24.80
C SER A 411 -10.52 -55.36 23.32
N SER A 412 -10.99 -56.52 22.87
CA SER A 412 -11.98 -56.77 21.79
C SER A 412 -11.62 -56.51 20.31
N SER A 413 -11.04 -57.57 19.73
CA SER A 413 -11.12 -58.00 18.33
C SER A 413 -12.51 -57.95 17.63
N SER A 414 -12.52 -57.83 16.30
CA SER A 414 -13.04 -58.91 15.42
C SER A 414 -12.58 -58.77 13.95
N GLU A 415 -12.47 -59.92 13.26
CA GLU A 415 -12.09 -60.06 11.84
C GLU A 415 -13.38 -60.18 10.95
N SER A 416 -13.40 -60.33 9.61
CA SER A 416 -12.40 -60.64 8.56
C SER A 416 -12.98 -60.35 7.14
N GLN A 417 -12.10 -60.17 6.13
CA GLN A 417 -12.34 -60.37 4.67
C GLN A 417 -13.37 -59.42 3.97
N LYS A 418 -13.39 -59.23 2.63
CA LYS A 418 -12.73 -59.93 1.50
C LYS A 418 -12.41 -59.00 0.30
N ASN A 419 -11.77 -59.55 -0.74
CA ASN A 419 -11.19 -58.86 -1.90
C ASN A 419 -12.12 -58.69 -3.13
N SER A 420 -12.10 -57.50 -3.73
CA SER A 420 -12.45 -57.18 -5.14
C SER A 420 -11.98 -55.74 -5.44
N SER A 421 -11.03 -55.44 -6.34
CA SER A 421 -11.07 -55.51 -7.82
C SER A 421 -12.14 -54.61 -8.48
N GLU A 422 -11.72 -53.46 -9.02
CA GLU A 422 -11.85 -53.05 -10.44
C GLU A 422 -11.55 -51.55 -10.64
N ARG A 423 -11.03 -51.20 -11.83
CA ARG A 423 -10.86 -49.81 -12.31
C ARG A 423 -11.67 -49.66 -13.59
N GLU A 424 -12.78 -48.95 -13.53
CA GLU A 424 -13.50 -48.51 -14.72
C GLU A 424 -12.92 -47.20 -15.25
N ALA A 425 -12.71 -47.13 -16.57
CA ALA A 425 -12.30 -45.93 -17.28
C ALA A 425 -12.90 -45.99 -18.70
N SER A 426 -13.98 -45.24 -18.93
CA SER A 426 -14.67 -45.20 -20.22
C SER A 426 -13.93 -44.32 -21.23
N SER A 427 -14.08 -44.66 -22.51
CA SER A 427 -13.27 -44.10 -23.61
C SER A 427 -14.07 -43.82 -24.88
N SER A 428 -13.49 -43.01 -25.76
CA SER A 428 -13.82 -42.90 -27.18
C SER A 428 -12.54 -42.45 -27.91
N THR A 429 -11.85 -43.30 -28.69
CA THR A 429 -12.10 -43.64 -30.12
C THR A 429 -12.06 -42.40 -31.03
N ASP A 430 -11.31 -42.32 -32.14
CA ASP A 430 -10.45 -43.30 -32.86
C ASP A 430 -9.47 -42.50 -33.79
N ALA A 431 -8.51 -43.03 -34.58
CA ALA A 431 -8.16 -44.41 -34.95
C ALA A 431 -6.64 -44.57 -35.29
N ALA A 432 -6.22 -45.78 -35.69
CA ALA A 432 -4.83 -46.19 -35.89
C ALA A 432 -4.29 -46.09 -37.35
N ASN A 433 -2.95 -46.09 -37.50
CA ASN A 433 -2.25 -47.15 -38.26
C ASN A 433 -0.78 -47.33 -37.81
N SER A 434 -0.10 -48.40 -38.25
CA SER A 434 1.12 -48.97 -37.62
C SER A 434 2.29 -49.23 -38.63
N PRO A 435 3.43 -49.91 -38.32
CA PRO A 435 4.74 -49.24 -38.46
C PRO A 435 5.88 -50.01 -39.18
N ALA A 436 7.02 -49.33 -39.39
CA ALA A 436 8.38 -49.87 -39.63
C ALA A 436 9.39 -48.71 -39.38
N GLU A 437 10.70 -48.88 -39.10
CA GLU A 437 11.57 -50.06 -38.97
C GLU A 437 12.73 -49.74 -37.99
N GLN A 438 13.53 -50.74 -37.57
CA GLN A 438 14.73 -50.54 -36.73
C GLN A 438 16.02 -50.41 -37.56
N THR A 439 17.04 -49.71 -37.04
CA THR A 439 18.45 -50.16 -37.11
C THR A 439 19.36 -49.42 -36.12
N HIS A 440 20.55 -49.97 -35.86
CA HIS A 440 21.53 -49.54 -34.85
C HIS A 440 22.79 -48.88 -35.44
N SER A 441 23.55 -48.19 -34.58
CA SER A 441 25.00 -47.91 -34.70
C SER A 441 25.46 -46.89 -35.77
N SER A 442 26.61 -46.20 -35.62
CA SER A 442 27.54 -46.09 -34.46
C SER A 442 28.49 -44.88 -34.58
N ASP A 443 28.76 -44.23 -33.44
CA ASP A 443 30.08 -43.75 -32.97
C ASP A 443 31.21 -43.46 -34.01
N LYS A 444 31.60 -42.18 -34.19
CA LYS A 444 32.95 -41.70 -33.80
C LYS A 444 33.26 -40.19 -33.94
N THR A 445 34.16 -39.79 -33.04
CA THR A 445 34.85 -38.51 -32.76
C THR A 445 35.75 -37.89 -33.85
N ALA A 446 36.16 -36.63 -33.61
CA ALA A 446 37.43 -35.97 -34.00
C ALA A 446 37.56 -35.37 -35.44
N THR A 447 38.33 -34.30 -35.73
CA THR A 447 38.99 -33.24 -34.89
C THR A 447 39.41 -32.02 -35.76
N THR A 448 39.56 -30.86 -35.11
CA THR A 448 40.14 -29.54 -35.49
C THR A 448 41.26 -29.44 -36.56
N GLN A 449 41.14 -28.46 -37.47
CA GLN A 449 42.14 -27.42 -37.93
C GLN A 449 41.40 -26.46 -38.90
N ILE A 450 41.52 -25.11 -38.94
CA ILE A 450 42.63 -24.13 -38.83
C ILE A 450 43.45 -23.98 -40.14
N ALA A 451 43.81 -22.73 -40.49
CA ALA A 451 44.50 -22.23 -41.71
C ALA A 451 43.57 -21.92 -42.92
N ASP A 452 43.75 -20.86 -43.72
CA ASP A 452 44.51 -19.60 -43.55
C ASP A 452 43.86 -18.49 -44.43
N SER A 453 44.32 -17.26 -44.25
CA SER A 453 43.96 -16.01 -44.93
C SER A 453 44.03 -16.00 -46.47
N THR A 454 43.13 -15.23 -47.10
CA THR A 454 43.43 -14.47 -48.32
C THR A 454 42.39 -13.36 -48.58
N LEU A 455 42.90 -12.15 -48.86
CA LEU A 455 42.23 -10.99 -49.47
C LEU A 455 43.10 -10.57 -50.69
N PRO A 456 42.68 -9.64 -51.58
CA PRO A 456 41.47 -8.81 -51.59
C PRO A 456 40.67 -8.80 -52.94
N HIS A 457 39.47 -8.18 -52.97
CA HIS A 457 39.18 -6.93 -53.72
C HIS A 457 37.68 -6.62 -53.97
N THR A 458 37.35 -5.32 -53.86
CA THR A 458 36.28 -4.55 -54.55
C THR A 458 34.82 -5.02 -54.53
N GLY A 459 33.92 -4.14 -54.05
CA GLY A 459 32.47 -4.23 -54.26
C GLY A 459 31.72 -3.09 -53.54
N ASP A 460 31.16 -2.13 -54.28
CA ASP A 460 30.57 -0.90 -53.73
C ASP A 460 29.22 -1.10 -53.01
N ARG A 461 28.99 -0.38 -51.89
CA ARG A 461 28.01 0.75 -51.80
C ARG A 461 27.85 1.29 -50.37
N PRO A 462 27.41 2.56 -50.20
CA PRO A 462 27.35 3.22 -48.90
C PRO A 462 26.04 2.95 -48.13
N ILE A 463 26.14 2.81 -46.81
CA ILE A 463 25.00 2.91 -45.88
C ILE A 463 25.03 4.30 -45.24
N GLN A 464 23.88 4.99 -45.20
CA GLN A 464 23.78 6.37 -44.71
C GLN A 464 23.59 6.43 -43.20
N PHE A 465 24.28 7.35 -42.55
CA PHE A 465 23.94 7.81 -41.20
C PHE A 465 22.61 8.58 -41.24
N TRP A 466 21.69 8.25 -40.34
CA TRP A 466 20.54 9.10 -40.01
C TRP A 466 20.69 9.62 -38.58
N LEU A 467 21.06 10.90 -38.45
CA LEU A 467 20.63 11.69 -37.30
C LEU A 467 19.14 12.01 -37.50
N ILE A 468 18.32 11.83 -36.48
CA ILE A 468 17.01 12.48 -36.37
C ILE A 468 17.00 13.26 -35.07
N LEU A 469 16.77 14.56 -35.20
CA LEU A 469 16.78 15.54 -34.11
C LEU A 469 15.55 16.43 -34.29
N LEU A 470 14.49 16.13 -33.54
CA LEU A 470 13.21 16.84 -33.44
C LEU A 470 12.45 16.22 -32.25
N GLY A 471 11.69 16.94 -31.45
CA GLY A 471 11.44 18.39 -31.43
C GLY A 471 10.16 18.68 -30.65
N ALA A 472 10.28 19.25 -29.44
CA ALA A 472 9.12 19.51 -28.59
C ALA A 472 8.30 20.70 -29.13
N ALA A 473 7.03 20.45 -29.45
CA ALA A 473 6.08 21.47 -29.88
C ALA A 473 4.78 21.35 -29.08
N CYS A 474 4.60 22.22 -28.08
CA CYS A 474 3.34 22.34 -27.36
C CYS A 474 2.32 23.11 -28.23
N VAL A 475 1.14 22.55 -28.44
CA VAL A 475 0.03 23.21 -29.15
C VAL A 475 -1.22 23.14 -28.27
N ILE A 476 -1.59 24.29 -27.70
CA ILE A 476 -2.85 24.48 -26.99
C ILE A 476 -3.91 24.91 -28.00
N THR A 477 -4.95 24.09 -28.20
CA THR A 477 -6.10 24.41 -29.07
C THR A 477 -7.39 24.49 -28.27
N ALA A 478 -7.75 25.71 -27.84
CA ALA A 478 -9.04 25.98 -27.19
C ALA A 478 -10.19 25.91 -28.21
N GLY A 479 -10.96 24.82 -28.19
CA GLY A 479 -12.07 24.57 -29.11
C GLY A 479 -13.36 25.33 -28.79
N ILE A 480 -13.46 26.60 -29.19
CA ILE A 480 -14.72 27.37 -29.11
C ILE A 480 -15.73 26.81 -30.13
N LYS A 481 -16.84 26.24 -29.67
CA LYS A 481 -17.96 25.82 -30.53
C LYS A 481 -18.69 27.03 -31.10
N PHE A 482 -18.71 27.17 -32.43
CA PHE A 482 -19.71 27.95 -33.15
C PHE A 482 -20.68 27.02 -33.89
N TYR A 483 -21.96 27.09 -33.55
CA TYR A 483 -23.03 26.49 -34.35
C TYR A 483 -23.37 27.40 -35.54
N ARG A 484 -23.51 26.82 -36.72
CA ARG A 484 -24.48 27.31 -37.72
C ARG A 484 -25.07 26.18 -38.54
N LEU A 485 -26.25 26.45 -39.09
CA LEU A 485 -27.18 25.48 -39.68
C LEU A 485 -27.10 25.48 -41.21
N LYS A 486 -27.58 24.37 -41.77
CA LYS A 486 -27.91 24.11 -43.19
C LYS A 486 -26.71 23.96 -44.15
N GLU A 487 -26.84 23.17 -45.20
CA GLU A 487 -28.03 22.42 -45.69
C GLU A 487 -27.69 20.95 -45.97
#